data_AF-A0A935S7C1-F1
#
_entry.id   AF-A0A935S7C1-F1
#
_cell.length_a   1.000
_cell.length_b   1.000
_cell.length_c   1.000
_cell.angle_alpha   90.00
_cell.angle_beta   90.00
_cell.angle_gamma   90.00
#
_symmetry.space_group_name_H-M   'P 1'
#
loop_
_entity.id
_entity.type
_entity.pdbx_description
1 polymer ?
#
loop_
_entity_poly.entity_id
_entity_poly.type
_entity_poly.pdbx_seq_one_letter_code
_entity_poly.pdbx_strand_id
1 'polypeptide(L)'
;MKKSIIVSLSLVTLFLNTLAQSSEDVRVNVPIKSVILYLDGAEVSQTKNMTVNAGRTMVVFTGLSPKLISKSIQVNVGNGAAVLSVSDKINFLSEQKQSPRVKQIRDSIEMYNDVLAQISYDYDAYNKEKTMLAKNESIGGHDKGVSIVDLKLAADYYRVRLKDINSELFKLDKKQANTQEAVNKRNNQLNEVIGDAQLPTAEIAVLISSTSKTLVDIDLKYVVKESGWVPSYDLISEDINKPVLLKYKAKVYNNSGVDWNDVKLKISSADPLKNASKPDLACWYLNFSTQTNYGYYNNNNAANNAPSAAYRQQKSMAQEQTLYEEENQVKGMKGKVKELPKITEEIQVSELSAEFDIKQSYSIPSDAKPYLIDVTSYNLNASYQYYSVPKVEKEAFMLARIAG
;
A
#
# COMPACT_ATOMS: atom_id res chain seq x y z
N MET A 1 -75.03 -37.81 -32.66
CA MET A 1 -73.95 -38.30 -33.55
C MET A 1 -72.99 -37.13 -33.80
N LYS A 2 -71.83 -37.09 -33.14
CA LYS A 2 -70.49 -37.47 -33.63
C LYS A 2 -69.86 -36.48 -34.64
N LYS A 3 -68.81 -35.77 -34.16
CA LYS A 3 -67.50 -35.43 -34.79
C LYS A 3 -67.56 -34.47 -36.02
N SER A 4 -66.66 -33.53 -36.30
CA SER A 4 -65.23 -33.34 -35.98
C SER A 4 -64.72 -31.92 -36.31
N ILE A 5 -63.77 -31.41 -35.51
CA ILE A 5 -62.44 -30.84 -35.89
C ILE A 5 -62.33 -29.58 -36.77
N ILE A 6 -61.55 -28.59 -36.26
CA ILE A 6 -60.49 -27.73 -36.88
C ILE A 6 -60.11 -26.74 -35.74
N VAL A 7 -59.06 -26.90 -34.92
CA VAL A 7 -57.61 -26.70 -35.12
C VAL A 7 -57.23 -25.40 -35.86
N SER A 8 -56.87 -24.37 -35.10
CA SER A 8 -56.01 -23.24 -35.48
C SER A 8 -55.70 -22.44 -34.19
N LEU A 9 -54.72 -22.83 -33.38
CA LEU A 9 -53.31 -22.42 -33.50
C LEU A 9 -53.11 -20.90 -33.67
N SER A 10 -53.22 -20.15 -32.56
CA SER A 10 -52.40 -18.95 -32.36
C SER A 10 -51.92 -18.95 -30.93
N LEU A 11 -50.83 -19.69 -30.77
CA LEU A 11 -49.90 -19.65 -29.65
C LEU A 11 -49.30 -18.24 -29.61
N VAL A 12 -49.98 -17.30 -28.94
CA VAL A 12 -49.35 -16.05 -28.49
C VAL A 12 -48.34 -16.48 -27.44
N THR A 13 -47.13 -16.75 -27.90
CA THR A 13 -45.94 -16.92 -27.09
C THR A 13 -45.78 -15.62 -26.30
N LEU A 14 -46.14 -15.69 -25.03
CA LEU A 14 -45.64 -14.83 -23.98
C LEU A 14 -44.10 -14.97 -24.00
N PHE A 15 -43.43 -14.23 -24.88
CA PHE A 15 -42.08 -13.78 -24.62
C PHE A 15 -42.20 -12.77 -23.47
N LEU A 16 -42.35 -13.30 -22.26
CA LEU A 16 -41.80 -12.67 -21.07
C LEU A 16 -40.31 -12.53 -21.39
N ASN A 17 -39.96 -11.37 -21.95
CA ASN A 17 -38.62 -10.84 -21.84
C ASN A 17 -38.35 -10.77 -20.35
N THR A 18 -37.78 -11.85 -19.82
CA THR A 18 -36.87 -11.79 -18.70
C THR A 18 -35.75 -10.87 -19.17
N LEU A 19 -35.98 -9.55 -19.05
CA LEU A 19 -34.92 -8.62 -18.77
C LEU A 19 -34.34 -9.10 -17.45
N ALA A 20 -33.45 -10.10 -17.56
CA ALA A 20 -32.41 -10.27 -16.60
C ALA A 20 -31.79 -8.89 -16.50
N GLN A 21 -32.09 -8.17 -15.42
CA GLN A 21 -31.29 -7.03 -15.01
C GLN A 21 -29.90 -7.62 -14.76
N SER A 22 -29.10 -7.74 -15.82
CA SER A 22 -27.66 -7.66 -15.69
C SER A 22 -27.43 -6.25 -15.17
N SER A 23 -27.45 -6.09 -13.84
CA SER A 23 -26.94 -4.88 -13.22
C SER A 23 -25.45 -4.88 -13.54
N GLU A 24 -25.09 -4.22 -14.64
CA GLU A 24 -23.71 -4.01 -15.03
C GLU A 24 -23.04 -3.27 -13.88
N ASP A 25 -21.94 -3.83 -13.37
CA ASP A 25 -21.19 -3.25 -12.26
C ASP A 25 -20.67 -1.88 -12.68
N VAL A 26 -21.13 -0.83 -11.99
CA VAL A 26 -20.65 0.53 -12.25
C VAL A 26 -19.33 0.72 -11.52
N ARG A 27 -18.22 0.55 -12.25
CA ARG A 27 -16.86 0.70 -11.70
C ARG A 27 -16.44 2.16 -11.73
N VAL A 28 -16.01 2.68 -10.59
CA VAL A 28 -15.62 4.09 -10.42
C VAL A 28 -14.24 4.19 -9.76
N ASN A 29 -13.44 5.15 -10.23
CA ASN A 29 -12.20 5.57 -9.57
C ASN A 29 -12.40 7.02 -9.13
N VAL A 30 -12.27 7.29 -7.83
CA VAL A 30 -12.67 8.54 -7.20
C VAL A 30 -11.45 9.14 -6.50
N PRO A 31 -11.12 10.42 -6.74
CA PRO A 31 -10.02 11.07 -6.05
C PRO A 31 -10.34 11.19 -4.55
N ILE A 32 -9.29 11.12 -3.72
CA ILE A 32 -9.39 11.32 -2.28
C ILE A 32 -9.64 12.81 -2.00
N LYS A 33 -10.64 13.12 -1.17
CA LYS A 33 -11.04 14.50 -0.86
C LYS A 33 -10.46 14.99 0.46
N SER A 34 -10.45 14.13 1.47
CA SER A 34 -9.93 14.45 2.80
C SER A 34 -9.35 13.21 3.48
N VAL A 35 -8.36 13.46 4.33
CA VAL A 35 -7.68 12.42 5.12
C VAL A 35 -7.58 12.88 6.57
N ILE A 36 -7.95 12.00 7.50
CA ILE A 36 -7.67 12.17 8.92
C ILE A 36 -6.49 11.27 9.27
N LEU A 37 -5.38 11.85 9.68
CA LEU A 37 -4.19 11.12 10.12
C LEU A 37 -4.26 10.85 11.61
N TYR A 38 -4.06 9.59 11.97
CA TYR A 38 -3.91 9.12 13.35
C TYR A 38 -2.45 8.79 13.63
N LEU A 39 -2.13 8.40 14.88
CA LEU A 39 -0.77 8.01 15.24
C LEU A 39 -0.30 6.76 14.47
N ASP A 40 -1.22 5.83 14.21
CA ASP A 40 -0.98 4.61 13.42
C ASP A 40 -2.23 4.27 12.59
N GLY A 41 -2.43 5.03 11.52
CA GLY A 41 -3.49 4.84 10.54
C GLY A 41 -3.92 6.17 9.93
N ALA A 42 -4.63 6.08 8.81
CA ALA A 42 -5.31 7.23 8.22
C ALA A 42 -6.73 6.87 7.80
N GLU A 43 -7.72 7.68 8.16
CA GLU A 43 -9.06 7.58 7.58
C GLU A 43 -9.11 8.37 6.28
N VAL A 44 -9.46 7.69 5.20
CA VAL A 44 -9.59 8.25 3.86
C VAL A 44 -11.07 8.44 3.56
N SER A 45 -11.44 9.61 3.05
CA SER A 45 -12.82 9.93 2.64
C SER A 45 -12.90 10.26 1.15
N GLN A 46 -13.85 9.62 0.47
CA GLN A 46 -14.15 9.80 -0.95
C GLN A 46 -15.66 10.02 -1.13
N THR A 47 -16.03 10.93 -2.02
CA THR A 47 -17.44 11.20 -2.36
C THR A 47 -17.65 11.04 -3.85
N LYS A 48 -18.69 10.30 -4.24
CA LYS A 48 -19.08 10.13 -5.64
C LYS A 48 -20.56 10.45 -5.84
N ASN A 49 -20.82 11.41 -6.72
CA ASN A 49 -22.18 11.73 -7.16
C ASN A 49 -22.45 11.01 -8.48
N MET A 50 -23.55 10.27 -8.57
CA MET A 50 -23.95 9.56 -9.79
C MET A 50 -25.45 9.35 -9.87
N THR A 51 -25.99 9.27 -11.10
CA THR A 51 -27.38 8.88 -11.32
C THR A 51 -27.51 7.36 -11.29
N VAL A 52 -28.41 6.85 -10.46
CA VAL A 52 -28.78 5.42 -10.41
C VAL A 52 -30.19 5.24 -10.94
N ASN A 53 -30.44 4.14 -11.65
CA ASN A 53 -31.79 3.78 -12.09
C ASN A 53 -32.57 3.12 -10.94
N ALA A 54 -33.89 3.00 -11.10
CA ALA A 54 -34.71 2.22 -10.19
C ALA A 54 -34.26 0.74 -10.18
N GLY A 55 -34.18 0.14 -9.00
CA GLY A 55 -33.71 -1.23 -8.80
C GLY A 55 -32.37 -1.29 -8.07
N ARG A 56 -31.66 -2.41 -8.26
CA ARG A 56 -30.37 -2.68 -7.62
C ARG A 56 -29.23 -2.30 -8.57
N THR A 57 -28.25 -1.58 -8.05
CA THR A 57 -27.03 -1.22 -8.77
C THR A 57 -25.82 -1.58 -7.92
N MET A 58 -24.89 -2.33 -8.49
CA MET A 58 -23.59 -2.57 -7.86
C MET A 58 -22.63 -1.45 -8.28
N VAL A 59 -22.09 -0.72 -7.30
CA VAL A 59 -21.08 0.32 -7.52
C VAL A 59 -19.75 -0.18 -6.96
N VAL A 60 -18.72 -0.27 -7.80
CA VAL A 60 -17.41 -0.78 -7.38
C VAL A 60 -16.39 0.35 -7.39
N PHE A 61 -15.94 0.75 -6.21
CA PHE A 61 -14.82 1.69 -6.04
C PHE A 61 -13.51 0.95 -6.31
N THR A 62 -12.66 1.52 -7.15
CA THR A 62 -11.43 0.89 -7.66
C THR A 62 -10.22 1.76 -7.40
N GLY A 63 -9.03 1.15 -7.40
CA GLY A 63 -7.78 1.87 -7.16
C GLY A 63 -7.59 2.26 -5.69
N LEU A 64 -8.23 1.53 -4.77
CA LEU A 64 -8.13 1.79 -3.34
C LEU A 64 -6.86 1.17 -2.77
N SER A 65 -6.51 1.60 -1.56
CA SER A 65 -5.36 1.09 -0.83
C SER A 65 -5.52 -0.42 -0.52
N PRO A 66 -4.54 -1.27 -0.85
CA PRO A 66 -4.50 -2.67 -0.43
C PRO A 66 -4.30 -2.84 1.08
N LYS A 67 -3.89 -1.76 1.77
CA LYS A 67 -3.70 -1.72 3.22
C LYS A 67 -4.95 -1.22 3.96
N LEU A 68 -6.10 -1.17 3.28
CA LEU A 68 -7.38 -0.85 3.91
C LEU A 68 -7.75 -1.89 4.97
N ILE A 69 -8.46 -1.43 6.00
CA ILE A 69 -8.96 -2.27 7.07
C ILE A 69 -10.44 -2.57 6.80
N SER A 70 -10.77 -3.81 6.40
CA SER A 70 -12.13 -4.17 5.97
C SER A 70 -13.22 -3.81 6.99
N LYS A 71 -12.94 -4.00 8.29
CA LYS A 71 -13.87 -3.66 9.38
C LYS A 71 -14.13 -2.15 9.58
N SER A 72 -13.35 -1.28 8.93
CA SER A 72 -13.47 0.18 9.06
C SER A 72 -14.28 0.82 7.93
N ILE A 73 -14.72 0.03 6.94
CA ILE A 73 -15.43 0.56 5.78
C ILE A 73 -16.80 1.08 6.23
N GLN A 74 -17.05 2.35 5.96
CA GLN A 74 -18.33 3.01 6.16
C GLN A 74 -18.81 3.59 4.84
N VAL A 75 -20.07 3.31 4.51
CA VAL A 75 -20.69 3.81 3.29
C VAL A 75 -22.01 4.46 3.64
N ASN A 76 -22.11 5.76 3.35
CA ASN A 76 -23.34 6.51 3.45
C ASN A 76 -23.85 6.84 2.05
N VAL A 77 -25.16 6.74 1.86
CA VAL A 77 -25.81 6.96 0.58
C VAL A 77 -26.95 7.94 0.80
N GLY A 78 -26.91 9.06 0.08
CA GLY A 78 -27.91 10.11 0.13
C GLY A 78 -29.12 9.88 -0.78
N ASN A 79 -30.06 10.83 -0.75
CA ASN A 79 -31.15 10.99 -1.71
C ASN A 79 -32.07 9.77 -1.89
N GLY A 80 -32.40 9.09 -0.79
CA GLY A 80 -33.45 8.05 -0.74
C GLY A 80 -33.03 6.67 -1.28
N ALA A 81 -31.75 6.48 -1.58
CA ALA A 81 -31.19 5.17 -1.89
C ALA A 81 -30.67 4.47 -0.63
N ALA A 82 -30.74 3.13 -0.61
CA ALA A 82 -30.35 2.32 0.55
C ALA A 82 -29.16 1.40 0.23
N VAL A 83 -28.23 1.27 1.18
CA VAL A 83 -27.11 0.32 1.10
C VAL A 83 -27.60 -1.07 1.53
N LEU A 84 -27.57 -2.02 0.58
CA LEU A 84 -27.93 -3.41 0.84
C LEU A 84 -26.73 -4.20 1.37
N SER A 85 -25.57 -4.07 0.73
CA SER A 85 -24.34 -4.77 1.13
C SER A 85 -23.10 -3.96 0.77
N VAL A 86 -22.02 -4.20 1.52
CA VAL A 86 -20.68 -3.70 1.25
C VAL A 86 -19.73 -4.89 1.35
N SER A 87 -18.88 -5.07 0.36
CA SER A 87 -17.83 -6.10 0.36
C SER A 87 -16.54 -5.54 -0.23
N ASP A 88 -15.41 -6.01 0.25
CA ASP A 88 -14.08 -5.65 -0.25
C ASP A 88 -13.36 -6.86 -0.84
N LYS A 89 -12.45 -6.60 -1.79
CA LYS A 89 -11.54 -7.60 -2.34
C LYS A 89 -10.24 -6.96 -2.80
N ILE A 90 -9.18 -7.75 -2.82
CA ILE A 90 -7.92 -7.36 -3.46
C ILE A 90 -7.96 -7.78 -4.93
N ASN A 91 -7.65 -6.84 -5.82
CA ASN A 91 -7.49 -7.08 -7.25
C ASN A 91 -6.00 -7.16 -7.61
N PHE A 92 -5.54 -8.39 -7.84
CA PHE A 92 -4.17 -8.71 -8.23
C PHE A 92 -3.86 -8.49 -9.72
N LEU A 93 -4.89 -8.32 -10.56
CA LEU A 93 -4.73 -8.10 -12.00
C LEU A 93 -4.70 -6.62 -12.36
N SER A 94 -5.30 -5.75 -11.54
CA SER A 94 -5.17 -4.31 -11.67
C SER A 94 -3.84 -3.86 -11.07
N GLU A 95 -2.88 -3.49 -11.90
CA GLU A 95 -1.70 -2.77 -11.43
C GLU A 95 -2.14 -1.40 -10.87
N GLN A 96 -1.68 -1.07 -9.66
CA GLN A 96 -1.87 0.26 -9.09
C GLN A 96 -1.24 1.27 -10.05
N LYS A 97 -2.02 2.30 -10.43
CA LYS A 97 -1.57 3.34 -11.36
C LYS A 97 -0.30 3.95 -10.79
N GLN A 98 0.85 3.61 -11.37
CA GLN A 98 2.14 4.01 -10.85
C GLN A 98 2.19 5.53 -10.75
N SER A 99 2.73 6.04 -9.64
CA SER A 99 2.95 7.48 -9.49
C SER A 99 3.69 8.00 -10.73
N PRO A 100 3.31 9.15 -11.33
CA PRO A 100 3.97 9.68 -12.53
C PRO A 100 5.49 9.75 -12.38
N ARG A 101 5.99 10.03 -11.17
CA ARG A 101 7.41 10.04 -10.83
C ARG A 101 8.06 8.65 -10.96
N VAL A 102 7.41 7.60 -10.49
CA VAL A 102 7.90 6.21 -10.60
C VAL A 102 7.97 5.79 -12.06
N LYS A 103 6.92 6.08 -12.83
CA LYS A 103 6.88 5.78 -14.26
C LYS A 103 8.04 6.47 -14.99
N GLN A 104 8.23 7.76 -14.76
CA GLN A 104 9.34 8.52 -15.38
C GLN A 104 10.72 7.91 -15.08
N ILE A 105 10.97 7.46 -13.83
CA ILE A 105 12.24 6.85 -13.46
C ILE A 105 12.41 5.49 -14.16
N ARG A 106 11.35 4.67 -14.24
CA ARG A 106 11.35 3.36 -14.92
C ARG A 106 11.58 3.51 -16.42
N ASP A 107 10.82 4.38 -17.09
CA ASP A 107 10.99 4.68 -18.51
C ASP A 107 12.44 5.14 -18.79
N SER A 108 13.01 5.93 -17.87
CA SER A 108 14.40 6.35 -17.98
C SER A 108 15.41 5.24 -17.70
N ILE A 109 15.12 4.24 -16.85
CA ILE A 109 16.00 3.07 -16.66
C ILE A 109 15.99 2.22 -17.93
N GLU A 110 14.81 1.96 -18.49
CA GLU A 110 14.62 1.21 -19.74
C GLU A 110 15.41 1.85 -20.89
N MET A 111 15.27 3.16 -21.09
CA MET A 111 16.03 3.89 -22.11
C MET A 111 17.56 3.72 -21.95
N TYR A 112 18.09 3.70 -20.73
CA TYR A 112 19.54 3.51 -20.51
C TYR A 112 19.96 2.06 -20.69
N ASN A 113 19.08 1.09 -20.39
CA ASN A 113 19.32 -0.32 -20.68
C ASN A 113 19.37 -0.59 -22.19
N ASP A 114 18.52 0.08 -22.98
CA ASP A 114 18.59 0.01 -24.45
C ASP A 114 19.93 0.54 -24.96
N VAL A 115 20.42 1.63 -24.38
CA VAL A 115 21.75 2.17 -24.70
C VAL A 115 22.87 1.19 -24.32
N LEU A 116 22.76 0.51 -23.18
CA LEU A 116 23.72 -0.54 -22.79
C LEU A 116 23.69 -1.73 -23.75
N ALA A 117 22.51 -2.14 -24.21
CA ALA A 117 22.37 -3.20 -25.20
C ALA A 117 23.05 -2.82 -26.53
N GLN A 118 22.83 -1.59 -27.01
CA GLN A 118 23.50 -1.08 -28.20
C GLN A 118 25.03 -1.04 -28.04
N ILE A 119 25.53 -0.57 -26.90
CA ILE A 119 26.98 -0.58 -26.61
C ILE A 119 27.52 -2.01 -26.64
N SER A 120 26.79 -2.97 -26.07
CA SER A 120 27.20 -4.37 -26.08
C SER A 120 27.26 -4.94 -27.50
N TYR A 121 26.33 -4.56 -28.39
CA TYR A 121 26.37 -4.98 -29.80
C TYR A 121 27.59 -4.40 -30.53
N ASP A 122 27.86 -3.11 -30.35
CA ASP A 122 29.03 -2.46 -30.97
C ASP A 122 30.34 -3.07 -30.45
N TYR A 123 30.40 -3.33 -29.13
CA TYR A 123 31.56 -3.93 -28.47
C TYR A 123 31.82 -5.36 -28.98
N ASP A 124 30.78 -6.17 -29.15
CA ASP A 124 30.87 -7.51 -29.72
C ASP A 124 31.34 -7.46 -31.19
N ALA A 125 30.83 -6.52 -31.99
CA ALA A 125 31.25 -6.34 -33.38
C ALA A 125 32.76 -6.05 -33.49
N TYR A 126 33.28 -5.09 -32.71
CA TYR A 126 34.70 -4.76 -32.69
C TYR A 126 35.58 -5.91 -32.17
N ASN A 127 35.12 -6.67 -31.17
CA ASN A 127 35.86 -7.83 -30.68
C ASN A 127 35.88 -9.00 -31.69
N LYS A 128 34.77 -9.22 -32.39
CA LYS A 128 34.72 -10.19 -33.50
C LYS A 128 35.68 -9.81 -34.60
N GLU A 129 35.73 -8.53 -34.97
CA GLU A 129 36.69 -8.03 -35.95
C GLU A 129 38.14 -8.25 -35.46
N LYS A 130 38.46 -7.86 -34.22
CA LYS A 130 39.78 -8.08 -33.62
C LYS A 130 40.18 -9.55 -33.64
N THR A 131 39.25 -10.43 -33.31
CA THR A 131 39.47 -11.89 -33.32
C THR A 131 39.68 -12.43 -34.74
N MET A 132 38.93 -11.92 -35.72
CA MET A 132 39.13 -12.26 -37.13
C MET A 132 40.53 -11.85 -37.60
N LEU A 133 40.96 -10.63 -37.26
CA LEU A 133 42.30 -10.14 -37.58
C LEU A 133 43.39 -10.98 -36.93
N ALA A 134 43.24 -11.33 -35.65
CA ALA A 134 44.18 -12.19 -34.93
C ALA A 134 44.35 -13.58 -35.57
N LYS A 135 43.26 -14.16 -36.07
CA LYS A 135 43.30 -15.46 -36.78
C LYS A 135 44.06 -15.38 -38.12
N ASN A 136 44.18 -14.19 -38.71
CA ASN A 136 44.84 -13.95 -39.98
C ASN A 136 46.28 -13.40 -39.84
N GLU A 137 46.87 -13.45 -38.63
CA GLU A 137 48.25 -13.01 -38.38
C GLU A 137 49.30 -13.86 -39.13
N SER A 138 48.97 -15.12 -39.42
CA SER A 138 49.80 -15.99 -40.26
C SER A 138 49.60 -15.66 -41.74
N ILE A 139 50.48 -14.82 -42.29
CA ILE A 139 50.41 -14.36 -43.69
C ILE A 139 51.17 -15.26 -44.69
N GLY A 140 51.84 -16.32 -44.21
CA GLY A 140 52.55 -17.29 -45.05
C GLY A 140 51.70 -18.53 -45.36
N GLY A 141 51.84 -19.07 -46.58
CA GLY A 141 51.30 -20.39 -46.93
C GLY A 141 52.20 -21.50 -46.39
N HIS A 142 51.65 -22.70 -46.21
CA HIS A 142 52.35 -23.86 -45.63
C HIS A 142 53.70 -24.20 -46.32
N ASP A 143 53.85 -23.82 -47.60
CA ASP A 143 54.99 -24.20 -48.47
C ASP A 143 55.75 -23.01 -49.08
N LYS A 144 55.39 -21.75 -48.75
CA LYS A 144 56.08 -20.54 -49.24
C LYS A 144 56.35 -19.59 -48.08
N GLY A 145 57.64 -19.29 -47.85
CA GLY A 145 58.06 -18.26 -46.89
C GLY A 145 57.51 -16.88 -47.23
N VAL A 146 57.50 -15.98 -46.26
CA VAL A 146 56.95 -14.62 -46.41
C VAL A 146 58.05 -13.65 -46.80
N SER A 147 57.80 -12.78 -47.79
CA SER A 147 58.71 -11.68 -48.14
C SER A 147 58.77 -10.64 -47.01
N ILE A 148 59.96 -10.04 -46.81
CA ILE A 148 60.16 -8.94 -45.86
C ILE A 148 59.24 -7.74 -46.18
N VAL A 149 58.96 -7.51 -47.47
CA VAL A 149 58.05 -6.43 -47.91
C VAL A 149 56.61 -6.70 -47.47
N ASP A 150 56.13 -7.93 -47.66
CA ASP A 150 54.77 -8.32 -47.28
C ASP A 150 54.59 -8.33 -45.75
N LEU A 151 55.63 -8.76 -45.02
CA LEU A 151 55.67 -8.67 -43.55
C LEU A 151 55.54 -7.22 -43.07
N LYS A 152 56.26 -6.29 -43.71
CA LYS A 152 56.19 -4.87 -43.34
C LYS A 152 54.80 -4.29 -43.61
N LEU A 153 54.23 -4.55 -44.79
CA LEU A 153 52.88 -4.08 -45.14
C LEU A 153 51.80 -4.63 -44.20
N ALA A 154 51.85 -5.92 -43.89
CA ALA A 154 50.93 -6.55 -42.95
C ALA A 154 51.08 -5.95 -41.54
N ALA A 155 52.31 -5.80 -41.05
CA ALA A 155 52.56 -5.21 -39.73
C ALA A 155 52.06 -3.77 -39.61
N ASP A 156 52.24 -2.96 -40.66
CA ASP A 156 51.75 -1.58 -40.70
C ASP A 156 50.21 -1.54 -40.73
N TYR A 157 49.57 -2.39 -41.53
CA TYR A 157 48.10 -2.53 -41.57
C TYR A 157 47.53 -2.93 -40.20
N TYR A 158 48.05 -4.02 -39.60
CA TYR A 158 47.58 -4.50 -38.31
C TYR A 158 47.78 -3.45 -37.21
N ARG A 159 48.92 -2.75 -37.20
CA ARG A 159 49.18 -1.69 -36.21
C ARG A 159 48.14 -0.59 -36.26
N VAL A 160 47.80 -0.09 -37.46
CA VAL A 160 46.80 0.97 -37.63
C VAL A 160 45.42 0.44 -37.25
N ARG A 161 45.00 -0.71 -37.81
CA ARG A 161 43.65 -1.22 -37.59
C ARG A 161 43.39 -1.62 -36.13
N LEU A 162 44.35 -2.28 -35.48
CA LEU A 162 44.22 -2.65 -34.06
C LEU A 162 44.22 -1.41 -33.15
N LYS A 163 44.97 -0.37 -33.49
CA LYS A 163 44.93 0.90 -32.74
C LYS A 163 43.54 1.53 -32.83
N ASP A 164 42.94 1.56 -34.02
CA ASP A 164 41.59 2.10 -34.22
C ASP A 164 40.54 1.27 -33.45
N ILE A 165 40.56 -0.06 -33.58
CA ILE A 165 39.66 -0.96 -32.86
C ILE A 165 39.79 -0.77 -31.34
N ASN A 166 41.01 -0.78 -30.79
CA ASN A 166 41.22 -0.60 -29.36
C ASN A 166 40.78 0.79 -28.88
N SER A 167 40.93 1.82 -29.71
CA SER A 167 40.43 3.17 -29.41
C SER A 167 38.90 3.19 -29.33
N GLU A 168 38.20 2.55 -30.27
CA GLU A 168 36.73 2.47 -30.23
C GLU A 168 36.23 1.61 -29.06
N LEU A 169 36.88 0.48 -28.78
CA LEU A 169 36.58 -0.34 -27.60
C LEU A 169 36.74 0.46 -26.30
N PHE A 170 37.83 1.23 -26.15
CA PHE A 170 38.03 2.09 -24.98
C PHE A 170 36.93 3.16 -24.83
N LYS A 171 36.47 3.77 -25.94
CA LYS A 171 35.35 4.73 -25.90
C LYS A 171 34.05 4.04 -25.46
N LEU A 172 33.79 2.83 -25.97
CA LEU A 172 32.62 2.03 -25.61
C LEU A 172 32.67 1.62 -24.13
N ASP A 173 33.82 1.17 -23.62
CA ASP A 173 34.01 0.84 -22.19
C ASP A 173 33.69 2.03 -21.29
N LYS A 174 34.23 3.21 -21.62
CA LYS A 174 33.95 4.43 -20.86
C LYS A 174 32.47 4.80 -20.92
N LYS A 175 31.84 4.67 -22.09
CA LYS A 175 30.40 4.93 -22.27
C LYS A 175 29.56 3.93 -21.47
N GLN A 176 29.94 2.65 -21.46
CA GLN A 176 29.28 1.59 -20.69
C GLN A 176 29.34 1.89 -19.21
N ALA A 177 30.53 2.20 -18.67
CA ALA A 177 30.72 2.52 -17.26
C ALA A 177 29.84 3.71 -16.82
N ASN A 178 29.84 4.81 -17.60
CA ASN A 178 29.02 5.98 -17.30
C ASN A 178 27.51 5.69 -17.39
N THR A 179 27.09 4.90 -18.39
CA THR A 179 25.68 4.53 -18.58
C THR A 179 25.21 3.62 -17.45
N GLN A 180 26.05 2.66 -17.03
CA GLN A 180 25.77 1.78 -15.90
C GLN A 180 25.67 2.55 -14.57
N GLU A 181 26.56 3.52 -14.33
CA GLU A 181 26.45 4.39 -13.16
C GLU A 181 25.13 5.19 -13.17
N ALA A 182 24.71 5.67 -14.33
CA ALA A 182 23.47 6.40 -14.50
C ALA A 182 22.22 5.51 -14.28
N VAL A 183 22.29 4.22 -14.63
CA VAL A 183 21.28 3.20 -14.27
C VAL A 183 21.26 2.99 -12.76
N ASN A 184 22.43 2.79 -12.14
CA ASN A 184 22.53 2.54 -10.70
C ASN A 184 21.96 3.70 -9.87
N LYS A 185 22.27 4.95 -10.23
CA LYS A 185 21.71 6.14 -9.58
C LYS A 185 20.18 6.18 -9.67
N ARG A 186 19.61 5.82 -10.83
CA ARG A 186 18.16 5.76 -11.02
C ARG A 186 17.52 4.61 -10.26
N ASN A 187 18.15 3.45 -10.20
CA ASN A 187 17.68 2.34 -9.37
C ASN A 187 17.68 2.72 -7.88
N ASN A 188 18.70 3.42 -7.41
CA ASN A 188 18.72 3.94 -6.04
C ASN A 188 17.58 4.94 -5.81
N GLN A 189 17.37 5.88 -6.74
CA GLN A 189 16.26 6.82 -6.68
C GLN A 189 14.89 6.11 -6.75
N LEU A 190 14.79 5.04 -7.53
CA LEU A 190 13.59 4.23 -7.65
C LEU A 190 13.30 3.53 -6.33
N ASN A 191 14.29 2.89 -5.72
CA ASN A 191 14.16 2.24 -4.40
C ASN A 191 13.81 3.24 -3.30
N GLU A 192 14.26 4.49 -3.40
CA GLU A 192 13.88 5.57 -2.48
C GLU A 192 12.42 6.03 -2.64
N VAL A 193 11.79 5.78 -3.79
CA VAL A 193 10.42 6.21 -4.11
C VAL A 193 9.43 5.04 -4.03
N ILE A 194 9.88 3.81 -4.29
CA ILE A 194 9.09 2.57 -4.32
C ILE A 194 9.01 1.94 -2.91
N GLY A 195 8.63 2.71 -1.88
CA GLY A 195 8.02 2.05 -0.72
C GLY A 195 6.79 1.27 -1.20
N ASP A 196 6.89 -0.06 -1.34
CA ASP A 196 5.82 -0.99 -1.73
C ASP A 196 5.07 -0.74 -3.06
N ALA A 197 5.66 -0.14 -4.10
CA ALA A 197 4.95 0.22 -5.35
C ALA A 197 4.61 -0.94 -6.33
N GLN A 198 4.57 -2.20 -5.85
CA GLN A 198 4.02 -3.37 -6.57
C GLN A 198 2.78 -3.94 -5.89
N LEU A 199 2.18 -3.20 -4.94
CA LEU A 199 1.01 -3.70 -4.28
C LEU A 199 -0.20 -3.79 -5.25
N PRO A 200 -1.03 -4.84 -5.10
CA PRO A 200 -2.31 -4.90 -5.80
C PRO A 200 -3.21 -3.73 -5.37
N THR A 201 -4.29 -3.46 -6.10
CA THR A 201 -5.29 -2.48 -5.62
C THR A 201 -6.42 -3.16 -4.89
N ALA A 202 -7.03 -2.48 -3.93
CA ALA A 202 -8.28 -2.95 -3.36
C ALA A 202 -9.49 -2.37 -4.10
N GLU A 203 -10.60 -3.12 -4.03
CA GLU A 203 -11.91 -2.71 -4.51
C GLU A 203 -12.93 -2.83 -3.39
N ILE A 204 -13.86 -1.88 -3.32
CA ILE A 204 -15.03 -1.94 -2.45
C ILE A 204 -16.27 -1.94 -3.34
N ALA A 205 -17.04 -3.02 -3.28
CA ALA A 205 -18.30 -3.20 -3.97
C ALA A 205 -19.46 -2.86 -3.04
N VAL A 206 -20.28 -1.88 -3.44
CA VAL A 206 -21.44 -1.39 -2.70
C VAL A 206 -22.68 -1.70 -3.51
N LEU A 207 -23.56 -2.54 -2.97
CA LEU A 207 -24.86 -2.81 -3.56
C LEU A 207 -25.88 -1.80 -3.05
N ILE A 208 -26.38 -0.95 -3.94
CA ILE A 208 -27.32 0.12 -3.64
C ILE A 208 -28.68 -0.22 -4.27
N SER A 209 -29.77 0.12 -3.57
CA SER A 209 -31.13 0.02 -4.09
C SER A 209 -31.81 1.38 -4.12
N SER A 210 -32.45 1.71 -5.24
CA SER A 210 -33.29 2.90 -5.40
C SER A 210 -34.68 2.54 -5.89
N THR A 211 -35.71 3.26 -5.44
CA THR A 211 -37.10 3.07 -5.89
C THR A 211 -37.40 3.77 -7.21
N SER A 212 -36.61 4.78 -7.56
CA SER A 212 -36.76 5.58 -8.79
C SER A 212 -35.41 6.02 -9.34
N LYS A 213 -35.38 6.58 -10.56
CA LYS A 213 -34.15 7.11 -11.15
C LYS A 213 -33.79 8.42 -10.47
N THR A 214 -32.69 8.43 -9.71
CA THR A 214 -32.33 9.56 -8.82
C THR A 214 -30.84 9.81 -8.84
N LEU A 215 -30.45 11.07 -8.58
CA LEU A 215 -29.06 11.44 -8.32
C LEU A 215 -28.71 11.06 -6.88
N VAL A 216 -27.68 10.25 -6.71
CA VAL A 216 -27.25 9.72 -5.41
C VAL A 216 -25.83 10.17 -5.12
N ASP A 217 -25.61 10.61 -3.90
CA ASP A 217 -24.31 10.96 -3.35
C ASP A 217 -23.84 9.81 -2.46
N ILE A 218 -22.71 9.21 -2.80
CA ILE A 218 -22.11 8.08 -2.10
C ILE A 218 -20.86 8.58 -1.38
N ASP A 219 -20.90 8.57 -0.05
CA ASP A 219 -19.77 8.88 0.80
C ASP A 219 -19.15 7.58 1.31
N LEU A 220 -17.92 7.32 0.89
CA LEU A 220 -17.11 6.17 1.28
C LEU A 220 -16.01 6.65 2.24
N LYS A 221 -15.93 6.02 3.41
CA LYS A 221 -14.83 6.16 4.36
C LYS A 221 -14.22 4.81 4.70
N TYR A 222 -12.91 4.79 4.89
CA TYR A 222 -12.18 3.61 5.34
C TYR A 222 -10.85 4.01 5.96
N VAL A 223 -10.35 3.19 6.89
CA VAL A 223 -9.04 3.35 7.51
C VAL A 223 -8.00 2.52 6.74
N VAL A 224 -6.84 3.12 6.50
CA VAL A 224 -5.65 2.45 5.96
C VAL A 224 -4.58 2.35 7.04
N LYS A 225 -3.83 1.26 7.03
CA LYS A 225 -2.68 1.05 7.93
C LYS A 225 -1.44 1.77 7.42
N GLU A 226 -0.41 1.81 8.28
CA GLU A 226 0.96 2.23 7.94
C GLU A 226 1.05 3.65 7.41
N SER A 227 0.11 4.51 7.77
CA SER A 227 0.16 5.94 7.49
C SER A 227 -0.16 6.66 8.78
N GLY A 228 0.42 7.82 9.03
CA GLY A 228 0.18 8.46 10.31
C GLY A 228 0.95 9.75 10.50
N TRP A 229 1.00 10.20 11.73
CA TRP A 229 1.73 11.40 12.10
C TRP A 229 2.38 11.30 13.47
N VAL A 230 3.46 12.07 13.64
CA VAL A 230 4.10 12.28 14.95
C VAL A 230 4.30 13.77 15.22
N PRO A 231 4.12 14.24 16.46
CA PRO A 231 4.31 15.64 16.80
C PRO A 231 5.77 16.06 16.64
N SER A 232 5.98 17.30 16.22
CA SER A 232 7.27 17.97 16.13
C SER A 232 7.13 19.40 16.62
N TYR A 233 8.13 19.91 17.32
CA TYR A 233 8.04 21.23 17.96
C TYR A 233 9.28 22.05 17.62
N ASP A 234 9.08 23.29 17.17
CA ASP A 234 10.15 24.28 17.11
C ASP A 234 9.91 25.34 18.19
N LEU A 235 10.91 25.57 19.04
CA LEU A 235 10.91 26.64 20.03
C LEU A 235 11.82 27.76 19.51
N ILE A 236 11.27 28.95 19.32
CA ILE A 236 11.99 30.13 18.85
C ILE A 236 11.91 31.21 19.92
N SER A 237 13.07 31.65 20.40
CA SER A 237 13.21 32.81 21.30
C SER A 237 13.90 33.93 20.52
N GLU A 238 13.23 35.07 20.40
CA GLU A 238 13.81 36.25 19.76
C GLU A 238 14.69 37.08 20.72
N ASP A 239 14.26 37.21 21.98
CA ASP A 239 14.91 38.04 22.99
C ASP A 239 14.55 37.53 24.40
N ILE A 240 15.39 37.83 25.39
CA ILE A 240 15.17 37.49 26.81
C ILE A 240 13.96 38.19 27.44
N ASN A 241 13.43 39.24 26.80
CA ASN A 241 12.25 39.96 27.29
C ASN A 241 10.98 39.59 26.51
N LYS A 242 11.06 38.66 25.55
CA LYS A 242 9.95 38.25 24.70
C LYS A 242 9.48 36.82 25.03
N PRO A 243 8.19 36.51 24.82
CA PRO A 243 7.69 35.14 24.86
C PRO A 243 8.45 34.22 23.93
N VAL A 244 8.50 32.92 24.26
CA VAL A 244 9.00 31.89 23.36
C VAL A 244 7.87 31.49 22.41
N LEU A 245 8.13 31.56 21.11
CA LEU A 245 7.21 31.08 20.08
C LEU A 245 7.37 29.56 19.95
N LEU A 246 6.32 28.83 20.31
CA LEU A 246 6.18 27.39 20.03
C LEU A 246 5.46 27.21 18.71
N LYS A 247 6.15 26.70 17.69
CA LYS A 247 5.51 26.20 16.48
C LYS A 247 5.23 24.72 16.65
N TYR A 248 3.95 24.38 16.74
CA TYR A 248 3.52 22.99 16.75
C TYR A 248 3.39 22.50 15.31
N LYS A 249 4.13 21.45 14.99
CA LYS A 249 4.24 20.84 13.67
C LYS A 249 3.92 19.35 13.78
N ALA A 250 3.62 18.74 12.65
CA ALA A 250 3.46 17.30 12.54
C ALA A 250 4.36 16.77 11.43
N LYS A 251 5.05 15.66 11.69
CA LYS A 251 5.67 14.85 10.65
C LYS A 251 4.65 13.82 10.21
N VAL A 252 4.07 14.01 9.04
CA VAL A 252 3.06 13.14 8.45
C VAL A 252 3.70 12.22 7.42
N TYR A 253 3.24 10.98 7.32
CA TYR A 253 3.71 10.04 6.31
C TYR A 253 2.55 9.20 5.78
N ASN A 254 2.67 8.78 4.52
CA ASN A 254 1.70 7.94 3.82
C ASN A 254 2.43 6.71 3.30
N ASN A 255 1.98 5.52 3.69
CA ASN A 255 2.42 4.25 3.11
C ASN A 255 1.23 3.41 2.64
N SER A 256 0.11 4.05 2.29
CA SER A 256 -1.14 3.38 1.93
C SER A 256 -1.13 2.71 0.55
N GLY A 257 -0.09 2.92 -0.26
CA GLY A 257 -0.01 2.55 -1.67
C GLY A 257 -0.69 3.56 -2.61
N VAL A 258 -1.46 4.53 -2.09
CA VAL A 258 -2.17 5.52 -2.90
C VAL A 258 -1.69 6.94 -2.56
N ASP A 259 -1.23 7.67 -3.58
CA ASP A 259 -0.84 9.07 -3.44
C ASP A 259 -2.03 9.94 -3.04
N TRP A 260 -1.86 10.78 -2.02
CA TRP A 260 -2.86 11.78 -1.65
C TRP A 260 -2.47 13.09 -2.33
N ASN A 261 -3.26 13.53 -3.31
CA ASN A 261 -2.96 14.72 -4.10
C ASN A 261 -3.94 15.84 -3.76
N ASP A 262 -3.43 16.97 -3.26
CA ASP A 262 -4.21 18.16 -2.89
C ASP A 262 -5.40 17.86 -1.96
N VAL A 263 -5.13 17.14 -0.87
CA VAL A 263 -6.16 16.70 0.08
C VAL A 263 -6.26 17.62 1.29
N LYS A 264 -7.48 17.76 1.82
CA LYS A 264 -7.68 18.39 3.13
C LYS A 264 -7.25 17.44 4.23
N LEU A 265 -6.31 17.88 5.06
CA LEU A 265 -5.78 17.09 6.17
C LEU A 265 -6.40 17.51 7.50
N LYS A 266 -6.69 16.51 8.32
CA LYS A 266 -6.89 16.66 9.77
C LYS A 266 -5.92 15.71 10.46
N ILE A 267 -5.34 16.11 11.58
CA ILE A 267 -4.56 15.20 12.43
C ILE A 267 -5.32 14.96 13.74
N SER A 268 -5.26 13.73 14.23
CA SER A 268 -5.92 13.31 15.46
C SER A 268 -5.00 12.42 16.30
N SER A 269 -4.99 12.63 17.61
CA SER A 269 -4.34 11.71 18.55
C SER A 269 -5.24 10.54 18.97
N ALA A 270 -6.43 10.42 18.40
CA ALA A 270 -7.34 9.32 18.65
C ALA A 270 -6.85 8.00 18.01
N ASP A 271 -7.42 6.88 18.47
CA ASP A 271 -7.30 5.58 17.80
C ASP A 271 -8.58 5.34 16.98
N PRO A 272 -8.50 5.25 15.64
CA PRO A 272 -9.68 5.11 14.78
C PRO A 272 -10.36 3.75 14.89
N LEU A 273 -9.70 2.73 15.47
CA LEU A 273 -10.24 1.38 15.61
C LEU A 273 -10.79 1.11 17.01
N LYS A 274 -10.64 2.06 17.94
CA LYS A 274 -11.05 1.90 19.32
C LYS A 274 -12.50 2.32 19.50
N ASN A 275 -13.37 1.35 19.74
CA ASN A 275 -14.76 1.60 20.09
C ASN A 275 -14.87 2.24 21.48
N ALA A 276 -15.85 3.11 21.68
CA ALA A 276 -16.21 3.72 22.96
C ALA A 276 -16.91 2.74 23.93
N SER A 277 -16.58 1.45 23.88
CA SER A 277 -17.11 0.45 24.83
C SER A 277 -16.38 0.60 26.16
N LYS A 278 -17.13 0.67 27.27
CA LYS A 278 -16.54 0.65 28.62
C LYS A 278 -15.64 -0.60 28.77
N PRO A 279 -14.43 -0.49 29.32
CA PRO A 279 -13.64 -1.66 29.66
C PRO A 279 -14.30 -2.44 30.81
N ASP A 280 -14.18 -3.76 30.80
CA ASP A 280 -14.57 -4.60 31.93
C ASP A 280 -13.37 -4.79 32.86
N LEU A 281 -13.54 -4.38 34.12
CA LEU A 281 -12.53 -4.58 35.15
C LEU A 281 -12.62 -6.03 35.67
N ALA A 282 -11.61 -6.85 35.36
CA ALA A 282 -11.52 -8.18 35.94
C ALA A 282 -11.29 -8.06 37.45
N CYS A 283 -12.12 -8.74 38.25
CA CYS A 283 -11.92 -8.79 39.70
C CYS A 283 -10.62 -9.53 40.01
N TRP A 284 -9.74 -8.90 40.81
CA TRP A 284 -8.51 -9.53 41.26
C TRP A 284 -8.84 -10.43 42.46
N TYR A 285 -8.90 -11.73 42.23
CA TYR A 285 -9.09 -12.69 43.32
C TYR A 285 -7.75 -12.94 44.01
N LEU A 286 -7.66 -12.61 45.30
CA LEU A 286 -6.52 -13.00 46.13
C LEU A 286 -6.51 -14.53 46.27
N ASN A 287 -5.62 -15.20 45.57
CA ASN A 287 -5.40 -16.63 45.74
C ASN A 287 -4.43 -16.84 46.91
N PHE A 288 -4.97 -17.16 48.09
CA PHE A 288 -4.17 -17.68 49.18
C PHE A 288 -3.82 -19.13 48.82
N SER A 289 -2.64 -19.32 48.23
CA SER A 289 -2.06 -20.64 48.03
C SER A 289 -2.08 -21.40 49.37
N THR A 290 -2.95 -22.39 49.50
CA THR A 290 -2.72 -23.46 50.46
C THR A 290 -1.62 -24.32 49.88
N GLN A 291 -0.47 -24.31 50.55
CA GLN A 291 0.68 -25.18 50.33
C GLN A 291 0.25 -26.52 49.71
N THR A 292 0.47 -26.70 48.40
CA THR A 292 0.36 -28.03 47.79
C THR A 292 1.45 -28.88 48.39
N ASN A 293 1.04 -29.77 49.30
CA ASN A 293 1.87 -30.79 49.90
C ASN A 293 2.41 -31.68 48.76
N TYR A 294 3.70 -31.59 48.48
CA TYR A 294 4.38 -32.46 47.53
C TYR A 294 4.41 -33.89 48.08
N GLY A 295 3.32 -34.63 47.85
CA GLY A 295 3.27 -36.07 48.07
C GLY A 295 4.16 -36.77 47.04
N TYR A 296 5.35 -37.18 47.46
CA TYR A 296 6.17 -38.16 46.77
C TYR A 296 5.42 -39.51 46.75
N TYR A 297 4.58 -39.71 45.74
CA TYR A 297 4.07 -41.04 45.40
C TYR A 297 5.02 -41.68 44.39
N ASN A 298 5.91 -42.53 44.93
CA ASN A 298 6.63 -43.54 44.15
C ASN A 298 5.62 -44.44 43.43
N ASN A 299 5.53 -44.34 42.11
CA ASN A 299 4.84 -45.32 41.30
C ASN A 299 5.84 -46.02 40.37
N ASN A 300 6.58 -46.96 40.95
CA ASN A 300 7.26 -48.01 40.20
C ASN A 300 6.19 -48.96 39.67
N ASN A 301 5.60 -48.65 38.51
CA ASN A 301 4.98 -49.60 37.58
C ASN A 301 4.35 -48.84 36.39
N ALA A 302 5.18 -48.45 35.42
CA ALA A 302 4.75 -48.19 34.04
C ALA A 302 5.97 -48.23 33.09
N ALA A 303 6.82 -49.24 33.23
CA ALA A 303 7.59 -49.72 32.09
C ALA A 303 6.59 -50.46 31.18
N ASN A 304 6.64 -50.14 29.88
CA ASN A 304 5.83 -50.69 28.78
C ASN A 304 4.45 -50.04 28.58
N ASN A 305 4.46 -48.86 27.95
CA ASN A 305 3.56 -48.51 26.84
C ASN A 305 3.92 -47.12 26.33
N ALA A 306 4.84 -47.07 25.36
CA ALA A 306 5.05 -45.88 24.54
C ALA A 306 4.20 -46.02 23.27
N PRO A 307 3.14 -45.21 23.07
CA PRO A 307 2.53 -45.08 21.75
C PRO A 307 3.40 -44.12 20.94
N SER A 308 3.92 -44.68 19.85
CA SER A 308 4.67 -44.01 18.78
C SER A 308 3.93 -42.79 18.20
N ALA A 309 4.69 -41.88 17.59
CA ALA A 309 4.27 -40.63 16.98
C ALA A 309 3.23 -40.75 15.83
N ALA A 310 2.64 -41.92 15.60
CA ALA A 310 1.61 -42.17 14.59
C ALA A 310 0.18 -41.82 15.06
N TYR A 311 -0.06 -41.60 16.36
CA TYR A 311 -1.40 -41.27 16.89
C TYR A 311 -1.75 -39.77 16.90
N ARG A 312 -0.79 -38.87 16.60
CA ARG A 312 -1.04 -37.41 16.50
C ARG A 312 -1.62 -36.99 15.16
N GLN A 313 -1.34 -37.74 14.09
CA GLN A 313 -1.76 -37.38 12.73
C GLN A 313 -3.24 -37.73 12.46
N GLN A 314 -3.81 -38.67 13.23
CA GLN A 314 -5.21 -39.09 13.09
C GLN A 314 -6.20 -38.15 13.80
N LYS A 315 -5.75 -37.35 14.78
CA LYS A 315 -6.61 -36.39 15.51
C LYS A 315 -6.76 -35.04 14.80
N SER A 316 -5.87 -34.67 13.88
CA SER A 316 -6.00 -33.43 13.10
C SER A 316 -6.96 -33.58 11.91
N MET A 317 -7.16 -34.78 11.37
CA MET A 317 -8.09 -35.01 10.25
C MET A 317 -9.55 -35.16 10.70
N ALA A 318 -9.81 -35.63 11.93
CA ALA A 318 -11.16 -35.76 12.47
C ALA A 318 -11.77 -34.43 12.97
N GLN A 319 -10.94 -33.43 13.30
CA GLN A 319 -11.41 -32.08 13.63
C GLN A 319 -11.71 -31.23 12.40
N GLU A 320 -11.03 -31.49 11.27
CA GLU A 320 -11.29 -30.81 10.01
C GLU A 320 -12.61 -31.27 9.39
N GLN A 321 -12.98 -32.54 9.52
CA GLN A 321 -14.20 -33.10 8.95
C GLN A 321 -15.48 -32.65 9.68
N THR A 322 -15.43 -32.34 10.98
CA THR A 322 -16.57 -31.82 11.74
C THR A 322 -16.85 -30.34 11.47
N LEU A 323 -15.85 -29.57 11.03
CA LEU A 323 -16.01 -28.15 10.67
C LEU A 323 -16.70 -27.95 9.31
N TYR A 324 -16.65 -28.94 8.41
CA TYR A 324 -17.31 -28.90 7.10
C TYR A 324 -18.73 -29.48 7.08
N GLU A 325 -19.15 -30.24 8.12
CA GLU A 325 -20.49 -30.83 8.19
C GLU A 325 -21.52 -29.96 8.96
N GLU A 326 -21.09 -29.05 9.84
CA GLU A 326 -22.01 -28.12 10.53
C GLU A 326 -22.53 -26.99 9.61
N GLU A 327 -21.87 -26.72 8.48
CA GLU A 327 -22.26 -25.64 7.57
C GLU A 327 -23.48 -25.98 6.66
N ASN A 328 -23.92 -27.24 6.63
CA ASN A 328 -25.00 -27.71 5.74
C ASN A 328 -26.33 -28.11 6.42
N GLN A 329 -26.54 -27.77 7.69
CA GLN A 329 -27.76 -28.14 8.44
C GLN A 329 -28.50 -26.95 9.08
N VAL A 330 -28.80 -25.89 8.30
CA VAL A 330 -29.85 -24.92 8.68
C VAL A 330 -30.87 -24.76 7.55
N LYS A 331 -31.71 -25.79 7.39
CA LYS A 331 -32.98 -25.69 6.66
C LYS A 331 -34.13 -25.69 7.67
N GLY A 332 -34.82 -24.55 7.75
CA GLY A 332 -36.24 -24.50 8.12
C GLY A 332 -36.57 -23.91 9.48
N MET A 333 -36.61 -22.59 9.57
CA MET A 333 -37.53 -21.92 10.50
C MET A 333 -38.12 -20.68 9.82
N LYS A 334 -39.38 -20.78 9.41
CA LYS A 334 -40.21 -19.63 8.99
C LYS A 334 -40.53 -18.80 10.23
N GLY A 335 -39.63 -17.90 10.61
CA GLY A 335 -39.87 -16.83 11.58
C GLY A 335 -40.02 -15.51 10.85
N LYS A 336 -41.05 -14.72 11.20
CA LYS A 336 -41.27 -13.36 10.66
C LYS A 336 -40.02 -12.51 10.88
N VAL A 337 -39.49 -11.94 9.80
CA VAL A 337 -38.38 -10.97 9.84
C VAL A 337 -38.88 -9.74 10.59
N LYS A 338 -38.39 -9.53 11.81
CA LYS A 338 -38.50 -8.25 12.51
C LYS A 338 -37.30 -7.44 12.05
N GLU A 339 -37.54 -6.37 11.31
CA GLU A 339 -36.48 -5.43 10.89
C GLU A 339 -35.71 -4.97 12.13
N LEU A 340 -34.44 -5.34 12.20
CA LEU A 340 -33.50 -4.76 13.15
C LEU A 340 -33.16 -3.35 12.63
N PRO A 341 -33.30 -2.30 13.45
CA PRO A 341 -32.81 -1.00 13.07
C PRO A 341 -31.28 -1.11 12.92
N LYS A 342 -30.77 -0.90 11.70
CA LYS A 342 -29.34 -0.61 11.50
C LYS A 342 -29.08 0.74 12.14
N ILE A 343 -28.67 0.71 13.40
CA ILE A 343 -28.06 1.86 14.06
C ILE A 343 -26.64 1.88 13.52
N THR A 344 -26.39 2.76 12.55
CA THR A 344 -25.02 3.19 12.26
C THR A 344 -24.60 3.98 13.50
N GLU A 345 -23.86 3.35 14.42
CA GLU A 345 -23.31 4.06 15.57
C GLU A 345 -22.36 5.13 15.04
N GLU A 346 -22.78 6.39 15.22
CA GLU A 346 -21.93 7.54 15.00
C GLU A 346 -20.81 7.47 16.04
N ILE A 347 -19.57 7.30 15.57
CA ILE A 347 -18.39 7.19 16.42
C ILE A 347 -18.24 8.51 17.18
N GLN A 348 -18.72 8.58 18.42
CA GLN A 348 -18.36 9.67 19.31
C GLN A 348 -16.90 9.48 19.74
N VAL A 349 -16.04 10.31 19.17
CA VAL A 349 -14.63 10.36 19.49
C VAL A 349 -14.47 10.81 20.95
N SER A 350 -13.68 10.05 21.70
CA SER A 350 -13.29 10.31 23.08
C SER A 350 -12.86 11.78 23.28
N GLU A 351 -13.48 12.47 24.23
CA GLU A 351 -13.20 13.86 24.65
C GLU A 351 -11.74 14.11 25.12
N LEU A 352 -10.91 13.07 25.17
CA LEU A 352 -9.48 13.13 25.53
C LEU A 352 -8.53 13.11 24.32
N SER A 353 -9.04 13.10 23.09
CA SER A 353 -8.23 13.17 21.88
C SER A 353 -8.15 14.60 21.33
N ALA A 354 -6.96 15.00 20.87
CA ALA A 354 -6.77 16.30 20.24
C ALA A 354 -6.94 16.15 18.72
N GLU A 355 -7.83 16.97 18.14
CA GLU A 355 -8.00 17.09 16.70
C GLU A 355 -7.56 18.48 16.23
N PHE A 356 -6.84 18.52 15.11
CA PHE A 356 -6.41 19.76 14.49
C PHE A 356 -6.74 19.75 12.99
N ASP A 357 -7.56 20.71 12.57
CA ASP A 357 -7.82 20.96 11.16
C ASP A 357 -6.65 21.71 10.53
N ILE A 358 -6.04 21.12 9.50
CA ILE A 358 -4.94 21.74 8.78
C ILE A 358 -5.53 22.67 7.71
N LYS A 359 -5.25 23.97 7.84
CA LYS A 359 -5.88 25.00 6.99
C LYS A 359 -5.52 24.88 5.50
N GLN A 360 -4.32 24.38 5.20
CA GLN A 360 -3.81 24.24 3.84
C GLN A 360 -4.01 22.80 3.36
N SER A 361 -4.33 22.63 2.08
CA SER A 361 -4.29 21.31 1.45
C SER A 361 -2.84 20.87 1.22
N TYR A 362 -2.60 19.57 1.28
CA TYR A 362 -1.28 18.99 1.06
C TYR A 362 -1.34 17.81 0.11
N SER A 363 -0.26 17.60 -0.64
CA SER A 363 -0.03 16.38 -1.39
C SER A 363 1.00 15.52 -0.66
N ILE A 364 0.61 14.32 -0.22
CA ILE A 364 1.47 13.38 0.49
C ILE A 364 1.57 12.09 -0.35
N PRO A 365 2.70 11.89 -1.06
CA PRO A 365 2.98 10.68 -1.81
C PRO A 365 3.00 9.45 -0.90
N SER A 366 2.64 8.28 -1.44
CA SER A 366 2.75 7.02 -0.70
C SER A 366 4.17 6.47 -0.76
N ASP A 367 5.14 7.18 -0.18
CA ASP A 367 6.57 6.83 -0.19
C ASP A 367 7.13 6.50 1.21
N ALA A 368 6.24 6.42 2.22
CA ALA A 368 6.57 6.22 3.64
C ALA A 368 7.50 7.27 4.27
N LYS A 369 7.74 8.41 3.60
CA LYS A 369 8.62 9.46 4.12
C LYS A 369 7.86 10.46 4.99
N PRO A 370 8.51 10.98 6.05
CA PRO A 370 7.93 12.03 6.87
C PRO A 370 8.00 13.39 6.17
N TYR A 371 6.85 14.02 5.99
CA TYR A 371 6.68 15.40 5.54
C TYR A 371 6.30 16.28 6.72
N LEU A 372 7.00 17.40 6.90
CA LEU A 372 6.72 18.32 7.99
C LEU A 372 5.62 19.30 7.58
N ILE A 373 4.54 19.35 8.35
CA ILE A 373 3.43 20.30 8.17
C ILE A 373 3.27 21.17 9.40
N ASP A 374 2.86 22.42 9.18
CA ASP A 374 2.52 23.34 10.25
C ASP A 374 1.10 23.05 10.77
N VAL A 375 0.97 22.85 12.08
CA VAL A 375 -0.33 22.59 12.73
C VAL A 375 -0.87 23.89 13.29
N THR A 376 -0.14 24.50 14.23
CA THR A 376 -0.51 25.75 14.89
C THR A 376 0.71 26.36 15.61
N SER A 377 0.55 27.56 16.16
CA SER A 377 1.61 28.25 16.90
C SER A 377 1.07 28.90 18.17
N TYR A 378 1.86 28.85 19.24
CA TYR A 378 1.55 29.42 20.54
C TYR A 378 2.66 30.36 21.00
N ASN A 379 2.30 31.49 21.59
CA ASN A 379 3.25 32.35 22.31
C ASN A 379 3.24 31.95 23.78
N LEU A 380 4.35 31.40 24.26
CA LEU A 380 4.51 30.92 25.62
C LEU A 380 5.26 31.97 26.44
N ASN A 381 4.65 32.44 27.51
CA ASN A 381 5.33 33.33 28.44
C ASN A 381 6.50 32.58 29.09
N ALA A 382 7.70 33.13 28.93
CA ALA A 382 8.93 32.53 29.43
C ALA A 382 9.70 33.54 30.28
N SER A 383 10.37 33.04 31.32
CA SER A 383 11.33 33.80 32.11
C SER A 383 12.73 33.24 31.86
N TYR A 384 13.73 34.10 31.73
CA TYR A 384 15.09 33.71 31.35
C TYR A 384 16.05 33.88 32.53
N GLN A 385 16.93 32.90 32.74
CA GLN A 385 17.94 32.93 33.79
C GLN A 385 19.28 32.40 33.28
N TYR A 386 20.38 32.98 33.74
CA TYR A 386 21.72 32.45 33.49
C TYR A 386 22.07 31.39 34.54
N TYR A 387 22.62 30.28 34.08
CA TYR A 387 23.04 29.15 34.91
C TYR A 387 24.45 28.73 34.53
N SER A 388 25.35 28.62 35.50
CA SER A 388 26.74 28.21 35.27
C SER A 388 27.20 27.26 36.37
N VAL A 389 27.95 26.23 36.00
CA VAL A 389 28.61 25.33 36.96
C VAL A 389 30.10 25.22 36.60
N PRO A 390 30.92 26.25 36.90
CA PRO A 390 32.31 26.35 36.42
C PRO A 390 33.23 25.17 36.75
N LYS A 391 32.90 24.42 37.81
CA LYS A 391 33.63 23.21 38.21
C LYS A 391 33.44 22.06 37.21
N VAL A 392 32.29 21.99 36.53
CA VAL A 392 31.97 20.96 35.54
C VAL A 392 32.21 21.51 34.14
N GLU A 393 31.70 22.70 33.86
CA GLU A 393 31.79 23.35 32.56
C GLU A 393 31.95 24.85 32.77
N LYS A 394 32.99 25.43 32.16
CA LYS A 394 33.37 26.84 32.38
C LYS A 394 32.42 27.83 31.71
N GLU A 395 31.48 27.36 30.90
CA GLU A 395 30.53 28.18 30.17
C GLU A 395 29.27 28.49 31.01
N ALA A 396 28.60 29.60 30.67
CA ALA A 396 27.32 29.98 31.24
C ALA A 396 26.21 29.70 30.23
N PHE A 397 25.15 29.04 30.69
CA PHE A 397 23.97 28.66 29.90
C PHE A 397 22.83 29.62 30.17
N MET A 398 22.06 29.96 29.14
CA MET A 398 20.80 30.67 29.30
C MET A 398 19.64 29.67 29.31
N LEU A 399 18.86 29.66 30.38
CA LEU A 399 17.72 28.77 30.55
C LEU A 399 16.43 29.58 30.40
N ALA A 400 15.54 29.13 29.52
CA ALA A 400 14.18 29.63 29.42
C ALA A 400 13.24 28.75 30.25
N ARG A 401 12.57 29.33 31.23
CA ARG A 401 11.55 28.67 32.05
C ARG A 401 10.18 29.06 31.56
N ILE A 402 9.45 28.06 31.05
CA ILE A 402 8.08 28.17 30.56
C ILE A 402 7.15 27.66 31.67
N ALA A 403 6.14 28.44 32.04
CA ALA A 403 5.07 27.98 32.93
C ALA A 403 3.95 27.40 32.07
N GLY A 404 3.61 26.12 32.29
CA GLY A 404 2.55 25.39 31.59
C GLY A 404 1.22 25.46 32.31
#